data_AF-A0A9P0AAZ0-F1
#
_entry.id   AF-A0A9P0AAZ0-F1
#
_cell.length_a   1.000
_cell.length_b   1.000
_cell.length_c   1.000
_cell.angle_alpha   90.00
_cell.angle_beta   90.00
_cell.angle_gamma   90.00
#
_symmetry.space_group_name_H-M   'P 1'
#
loop_
_entity.id
_entity.type
_entity.pdbx_description
1 polymer ?
#
loop_
_entity_poly.entity_id
_entity_poly.type
_entity_poly.pdbx_seq_one_letter_code
_entity_poly.pdbx_strand_id
1 'polypeptide(L)'
;MCGISPALVFLYAFYFQCVYLSDVGRLKNAAALKKLMLEEKIIPDLIDEAPLYAVTVQYRGRSFSFGNKVTVFDIVETPKVLNWPLKKGEKYTLIMTGLDVPTRQDPRYREYLHWLVVNIPDQNLRKGDHFGEYEGTVYDYQQGVHRVVYLVFQQNGTLHLKDDHHHTGFMKVKRENFSTRHFVNEYNLGAPFAINWAEVHESCDIVTPPDPAINDEEDEDSS
;
A
#
# COMPACT_ATOMS: atom_id res chain seq x y z
N MET A 1 -16.32 41.47 -21.60
CA MET A 1 -15.56 40.28 -21.17
C MET A 1 -14.45 40.77 -20.25
N CYS A 2 -14.57 40.55 -18.94
CA CYS A 2 -13.63 41.06 -17.94
C CYS A 2 -12.46 40.07 -17.84
N GLY A 3 -11.27 40.47 -18.29
CA GLY A 3 -10.07 39.63 -18.28
C GLY A 3 -9.44 39.61 -16.89
N ILE A 4 -9.20 38.42 -16.35
CA ILE A 4 -8.49 38.22 -15.07
C ILE A 4 -7.04 38.67 -15.27
N SER A 5 -6.54 39.52 -14.37
CA SER A 5 -5.17 40.05 -14.41
C SER A 5 -4.13 38.91 -14.39
N PRO A 6 -3.09 38.95 -15.25
CA PRO A 6 -2.02 37.94 -15.25
C PRO A 6 -1.37 37.75 -13.88
N ALA A 7 -1.29 38.81 -13.06
CA ALA A 7 -0.75 38.74 -11.70
C ALA A 7 -1.59 37.87 -10.76
N LEU A 8 -2.92 37.82 -10.94
CA LEU A 8 -3.79 36.92 -10.18
C LEU A 8 -3.58 35.45 -10.60
N VAL A 9 -3.36 35.19 -11.88
CA VAL A 9 -3.09 33.83 -12.38
C VAL A 9 -1.76 33.30 -11.82
N PHE A 10 -0.73 34.15 -11.75
CA PHE A 10 0.56 33.77 -11.16
C PHE A 10 0.48 33.57 -9.65
N LEU A 11 -0.28 34.39 -8.92
CA LEU A 11 -0.46 34.21 -7.47
C LEU A 11 -1.29 32.95 -7.16
N TYR A 12 -2.34 32.65 -7.93
CA TYR A 12 -3.09 31.39 -7.80
C TYR A 12 -2.23 30.17 -8.16
N ALA A 13 -1.41 30.25 -9.21
CA ALA A 13 -0.49 29.18 -9.57
C ALA A 13 0.59 28.95 -8.51
N PHE A 14 1.17 30.01 -7.94
CA PHE A 14 2.14 29.89 -6.83
C PHE A 14 1.50 29.42 -5.53
N TYR A 15 0.26 29.82 -5.24
CA TYR A 15 -0.49 29.36 -4.06
C TYR A 15 -0.91 27.89 -4.22
N PHE A 16 -1.34 27.46 -5.40
CA PHE A 16 -1.58 26.04 -5.70
C PHE A 16 -0.29 25.22 -5.67
N GLN A 17 0.82 25.75 -6.21
CA GLN A 17 2.12 25.09 -6.16
C GLN A 17 2.63 24.96 -4.70
N CYS A 18 2.46 25.99 -3.87
CA CYS A 18 2.89 25.98 -2.45
C CYS A 18 2.01 25.09 -1.56
N VAL A 19 0.70 25.04 -1.81
CA VAL A 19 -0.22 24.12 -1.10
C VAL A 19 0.03 22.66 -1.50
N TYR A 20 0.40 22.39 -2.76
CA TYR A 20 0.83 21.05 -3.18
C TYR A 20 2.21 20.63 -2.62
N LEU A 21 3.07 21.57 -2.22
CA LEU A 21 4.45 21.30 -1.80
C LEU A 21 4.72 21.29 -0.30
N SER A 22 3.71 21.33 0.59
CA SER A 22 4.01 21.29 2.04
C SER A 22 3.24 20.32 2.94
N ASP A 23 2.07 19.77 2.57
CA ASP A 23 1.33 18.91 3.54
C ASP A 23 0.48 17.76 2.97
N VAL A 24 0.40 17.59 1.66
CA VAL A 24 -0.42 16.53 1.04
C VAL A 24 0.40 15.24 0.97
N GLY A 25 0.56 14.57 2.11
CA GLY A 25 1.07 13.19 2.19
C GLY A 25 2.16 12.94 3.23
N ARG A 26 2.65 13.99 3.91
CA ARG A 26 3.45 13.81 5.13
C ARG A 26 2.55 13.26 6.23
N LEU A 27 3.08 12.33 7.01
CA LEU A 27 2.36 11.77 8.15
C LEU A 27 2.17 12.85 9.22
N LYS A 28 0.98 13.47 9.24
CA LYS A 28 0.61 14.53 10.18
C LYS A 28 0.77 14.09 11.65
N ASN A 29 0.68 12.79 11.90
CA ASN A 29 0.81 12.16 13.23
C ASN A 29 1.98 11.17 13.29
N ALA A 30 3.18 11.56 12.85
CA ALA A 30 4.34 10.68 12.76
C ALA A 30 4.68 9.91 14.06
N ALA A 31 4.56 10.54 15.23
CA ALA A 31 4.81 9.87 16.51
C ALA A 31 3.77 8.78 16.83
N ALA A 32 2.49 9.09 16.62
CA ALA A 32 1.40 8.12 16.80
C ALA A 32 1.51 6.97 15.80
N LEU A 33 1.88 7.26 14.55
CA LEU A 33 2.08 6.21 13.56
C LEU A 33 3.30 5.34 13.87
N LYS A 34 4.41 5.94 14.30
CA LYS A 34 5.58 5.17 14.75
C LYS A 34 5.22 4.26 15.93
N LYS A 35 4.40 4.74 16.88
CA LYS A 35 3.88 3.92 17.97
C LYS A 35 3.06 2.75 17.43
N LEU A 36 2.15 3.00 16.49
CA LEU A 36 1.34 1.95 15.88
C LEU A 36 2.18 0.92 15.11
N MET A 37 3.21 1.35 14.38
CA MET A 37 4.15 0.44 13.71
C MET A 37 4.91 -0.46 14.67
N LEU A 38 5.26 0.04 15.86
CA LEU A 38 5.90 -0.74 16.93
C LEU A 38 4.92 -1.73 17.57
N GLU A 39 3.69 -1.28 17.86
CA GLU A 39 2.61 -2.11 18.40
C GLU A 39 2.26 -3.26 17.45
N GLU A 40 2.11 -2.96 16.16
CA GLU A 40 1.83 -3.93 15.11
C GLU A 40 3.05 -4.72 14.66
N LYS A 41 4.23 -4.48 15.24
CA LYS A 41 5.51 -5.11 14.88
C LYS A 41 5.87 -4.96 13.40
N ILE A 42 5.36 -3.94 12.70
CA ILE A 42 5.90 -3.53 11.38
C ILE A 42 7.37 -3.15 11.56
N ILE A 43 7.65 -2.43 12.65
CA ILE A 43 8.98 -2.28 13.23
C ILE A 43 9.03 -3.21 14.46
N PRO A 44 9.96 -4.17 14.56
CA PRO A 44 11.10 -4.41 13.69
C PRO A 44 10.91 -5.59 12.73
N ASP A 45 9.71 -6.13 12.47
CA ASP A 45 9.63 -7.34 11.64
C ASP A 45 9.98 -7.06 10.16
N LEU A 46 9.61 -5.89 9.62
CA LEU A 46 9.75 -5.57 8.19
C LEU A 46 10.76 -4.45 7.90
N ILE A 47 10.67 -3.35 8.65
CA ILE A 47 11.55 -2.18 8.49
C ILE A 47 12.12 -1.74 9.84
N ASP A 48 13.19 -0.95 9.78
CA ASP A 48 13.91 -0.50 10.98
C ASP A 48 13.60 0.97 11.32
N GLU A 49 13.14 1.75 10.33
CA GLU A 49 12.83 3.17 10.47
C GLU A 49 11.44 3.51 9.92
N ALA A 50 10.76 4.45 10.58
CA ALA A 50 9.44 4.90 10.17
C ALA A 50 9.57 5.82 8.93
N PRO A 51 8.83 5.54 7.83
CA PRO A 51 8.82 6.38 6.64
C PRO A 51 8.26 7.78 6.93
N LEU A 52 8.58 8.75 6.06
CA LEU A 52 8.10 10.12 6.19
C LEU A 52 6.68 10.32 5.65
N TYR A 53 6.27 9.47 4.71
CA TYR A 53 5.07 9.68 3.91
C TYR A 53 4.13 8.46 3.95
N ALA A 54 2.86 8.71 3.63
CA ALA A 54 1.86 7.67 3.43
C ALA A 54 1.79 7.25 1.96
N VAL A 55 1.59 5.96 1.71
CA VAL A 55 1.06 5.49 0.42
C VAL A 55 -0.46 5.60 0.48
N THR A 56 -1.08 6.26 -0.49
CA THR A 56 -2.53 6.23 -0.67
C THR A 56 -2.90 5.01 -1.49
N VAL A 57 -3.57 4.04 -0.86
CA VAL A 57 -4.02 2.80 -1.51
C VAL A 57 -5.54 2.72 -1.39
N GLN A 58 -6.24 2.63 -2.52
CA GLN A 58 -7.68 2.45 -2.56
C GLN A 58 -8.06 1.35 -3.54
N TYR A 59 -8.82 0.40 -3.03
CA TYR A 59 -9.49 -0.66 -3.77
C TYR A 59 -10.95 -0.28 -4.02
N ARG A 60 -11.70 -1.13 -4.71
CA ARG A 60 -13.14 -0.91 -4.93
C ARG A 60 -13.87 -0.99 -3.58
N GLY A 61 -14.15 0.16 -2.96
CA GLY A 61 -14.95 0.27 -1.74
C GLY A 61 -14.18 0.30 -0.42
N ARG A 62 -12.85 0.06 -0.42
CA ARG A 62 -12.01 0.08 0.79
C ARG A 62 -10.67 0.76 0.51
N SER A 63 -10.14 1.47 1.52
CA SER A 63 -8.80 2.05 1.50
C SER A 63 -7.92 1.36 2.54
N PHE A 64 -6.62 1.29 2.30
CA PHE A 64 -5.68 0.97 3.37
C PHE A 64 -5.46 2.23 4.21
N SER A 65 -5.43 2.04 5.52
CA SER A 65 -5.32 3.10 6.51
C SER A 65 -4.69 2.54 7.78
N PHE A 66 -3.40 2.20 7.70
CA PHE A 66 -2.53 1.89 8.83
C PHE A 66 -3.13 0.85 9.80
N GLY A 67 -3.43 -0.34 9.28
CA GLY A 67 -3.92 -1.47 10.09
C GLY A 67 -5.44 -1.58 10.19
N ASN A 68 -6.19 -0.80 9.40
CA ASN A 68 -7.62 -1.06 9.26
C ASN A 68 -7.89 -2.44 8.67
N LYS A 69 -9.08 -2.96 8.95
CA LYS A 69 -9.53 -4.26 8.45
C LYS A 69 -10.02 -4.17 7.01
N VAL A 70 -9.53 -5.07 6.18
CA VAL A 70 -9.99 -5.36 4.82
C VAL A 70 -10.14 -6.87 4.66
N THR A 71 -10.82 -7.33 3.63
CA THR A 71 -10.97 -8.76 3.34
C THR A 71 -10.08 -9.18 2.18
N VAL A 72 -9.84 -10.48 2.07
CA VAL A 72 -9.22 -11.09 0.88
C VAL A 72 -9.92 -10.64 -0.41
N PHE A 73 -11.25 -10.51 -0.42
CA PHE A 73 -12.00 -10.07 -1.60
C PHE A 73 -11.74 -8.63 -2.01
N ASP A 74 -11.49 -7.73 -1.04
CA ASP A 74 -11.23 -6.32 -1.32
C ASP A 74 -9.96 -6.14 -2.15
N ILE A 75 -9.00 -7.05 -2.01
CA ILE A 75 -7.66 -6.92 -2.60
C ILE A 75 -7.39 -7.88 -3.76
N VAL A 76 -8.38 -8.63 -4.26
CA VAL A 76 -8.19 -9.58 -5.39
C VAL A 76 -7.58 -8.91 -6.60
N GLU A 77 -8.08 -7.71 -6.93
CA GLU A 77 -7.66 -6.93 -8.09
C GLU A 77 -6.70 -5.82 -7.66
N THR A 78 -5.87 -5.34 -8.60
CA THR A 78 -5.02 -4.17 -8.37
C THR A 78 -5.80 -2.97 -7.84
N PRO A 79 -5.19 -2.15 -6.94
CA PRO A 79 -5.85 -0.96 -6.41
C PRO A 79 -6.20 0.02 -7.53
N LYS A 80 -7.35 0.71 -7.38
CA LYS A 80 -7.79 1.77 -8.31
C LYS A 80 -7.01 3.06 -8.12
N VAL A 81 -6.53 3.30 -6.90
CA VAL A 81 -5.68 4.44 -6.57
C VAL A 81 -4.45 3.91 -5.84
N LEU A 82 -3.26 4.24 -6.36
CA LEU A 82 -1.99 3.93 -5.73
C LEU A 82 -1.01 5.08 -5.96
N ASN A 83 -0.90 5.98 -4.99
CA ASN A 83 -0.09 7.19 -5.11
C ASN A 83 0.70 7.47 -3.82
N TRP A 84 1.75 8.26 -3.90
CA TRP A 84 2.55 8.78 -2.78
C TRP A 84 2.95 10.24 -3.05
N PRO A 85 3.73 10.91 -2.18
CA PRO A 85 4.29 12.22 -2.53
C PRO A 85 5.38 12.13 -3.61
N LEU A 86 5.33 13.00 -4.61
CA LEU A 86 6.31 13.01 -5.69
C LEU A 86 7.48 13.95 -5.43
N LYS A 87 8.69 13.44 -5.62
CA LYS A 87 9.86 14.22 -6.03
C LYS A 87 10.04 14.04 -7.54
N LYS A 88 9.93 15.13 -8.28
CA LYS A 88 9.94 15.14 -9.75
C LYS A 88 11.30 14.67 -10.29
N GLY A 89 11.28 13.80 -11.30
CA GLY A 89 12.49 13.31 -11.97
C GLY A 89 13.16 12.14 -11.25
N GLU A 90 12.61 11.71 -10.12
CA GLU A 90 13.06 10.54 -9.37
C GLU A 90 12.38 9.27 -9.88
N LYS A 91 13.03 8.13 -9.61
CA LYS A 91 12.45 6.81 -9.81
C LYS A 91 12.11 6.17 -8.47
N TYR A 92 11.13 5.28 -8.49
CA TYR A 92 10.67 4.60 -7.28
C TYR A 92 10.61 3.10 -7.48
N THR A 93 10.79 2.38 -6.36
CA THR A 93 10.45 0.97 -6.23
C THR A 93 9.20 0.85 -5.36
N LEU A 94 8.25 0.03 -5.81
CA LEU A 94 7.07 -0.39 -5.07
C LEU A 94 7.24 -1.85 -4.63
N ILE A 95 7.01 -2.10 -3.34
CA ILE A 95 6.93 -3.46 -2.77
C ILE A 95 5.59 -3.58 -2.06
N MET A 96 4.83 -4.64 -2.39
CA MET A 96 3.68 -5.09 -1.60
C MET A 96 4.04 -6.46 -1.02
N THR A 97 3.95 -6.60 0.30
CA THR A 97 4.37 -7.85 0.97
C THR A 97 3.49 -8.21 2.16
N GLY A 98 3.30 -9.51 2.37
CA GLY A 98 2.56 -10.12 3.48
C GLY A 98 3.53 -10.64 4.55
N LEU A 99 3.26 -10.30 5.81
CA LEU A 99 4.14 -10.69 6.92
C LEU A 99 3.73 -11.99 7.60
N ASP A 100 2.54 -12.49 7.34
CA ASP A 100 1.91 -13.47 8.23
C ASP A 100 1.56 -14.78 7.53
N VAL A 101 2.30 -15.13 6.48
CA VAL A 101 1.98 -16.30 5.64
C VAL A 101 2.70 -17.55 6.17
N PRO A 102 2.02 -18.69 6.39
CA PRO A 102 0.58 -18.92 6.24
C PRO A 102 -0.30 -18.46 7.42
N THR A 103 0.26 -18.23 8.61
CA THR A 103 -0.46 -17.57 9.71
C THR A 103 0.46 -16.64 10.52
N ARG A 104 -0.10 -15.66 11.23
CA ARG A 104 0.69 -14.75 12.10
C ARG A 104 1.44 -15.49 13.22
N GLN A 105 0.91 -16.64 13.67
CA GLN A 105 1.50 -17.48 14.72
C GLN A 105 2.66 -18.35 14.22
N ASP A 106 2.58 -18.83 12.97
CA ASP A 106 3.61 -19.65 12.32
C ASP A 106 3.89 -19.13 10.88
N PRO A 107 4.56 -17.97 10.74
CA PRO A 107 4.70 -17.29 9.46
C PRO A 107 5.90 -17.85 8.65
N ARG A 108 5.87 -19.15 8.33
CA ARG A 108 6.98 -19.89 7.68
C ARG A 108 7.37 -19.39 6.28
N TYR A 109 6.52 -18.61 5.63
CA TYR A 109 6.77 -18.03 4.31
C TYR A 109 7.00 -16.51 4.36
N ARG A 110 7.18 -15.93 5.55
CA ARG A 110 7.49 -14.50 5.71
C ARG A 110 8.84 -14.17 5.05
N GLU A 111 8.92 -13.11 4.25
CA GLU A 111 7.83 -12.29 3.72
C GLU A 111 7.26 -12.94 2.46
N TYR A 112 5.95 -12.82 2.22
CA TYR A 112 5.37 -13.22 0.93
C TYR A 112 5.27 -11.99 0.02
N LEU A 113 5.97 -11.99 -1.11
CA LEU A 113 5.95 -10.88 -2.05
C LEU A 113 4.67 -10.92 -2.91
N HIS A 114 3.79 -9.94 -2.75
CA HIS A 114 2.59 -9.78 -3.58
C HIS A 114 2.86 -8.97 -4.85
N TRP A 115 3.72 -7.95 -4.80
CA TRP A 115 3.99 -7.09 -5.95
C TRP A 115 5.39 -6.46 -5.83
N LEU A 116 6.18 -6.52 -6.90
CA LEU A 116 7.46 -5.83 -7.01
C LEU A 116 7.56 -5.15 -8.37
N VAL A 117 7.62 -3.81 -8.33
CA VAL A 117 7.85 -2.97 -9.50
C VAL A 117 8.97 -2.01 -9.20
N VAL A 118 10.01 -2.01 -10.02
CA VAL A 118 11.16 -1.09 -9.89
C VAL A 118 11.15 -0.07 -11.02
N ASN A 119 12.05 0.90 -10.95
CA ASN A 119 12.26 1.90 -11.99
C ASN A 119 11.02 2.69 -12.39
N ILE A 120 10.03 2.82 -11.49
CA ILE A 120 8.80 3.56 -11.74
C ILE A 120 9.15 5.04 -11.93
N PRO A 121 9.00 5.62 -13.14
CA PRO A 121 9.32 7.02 -13.35
C PRO A 121 8.19 7.88 -12.77
N ASP A 122 8.57 8.80 -11.86
CA ASP A 122 7.64 9.60 -11.06
C ASP A 122 6.63 8.70 -10.32
N GLN A 123 5.44 8.50 -10.87
CA GLN A 123 4.38 7.62 -10.35
C GLN A 123 3.70 6.79 -11.42
N ASN A 124 4.29 6.74 -12.61
CA ASN A 124 3.71 6.00 -13.71
C ASN A 124 4.06 4.52 -13.58
N LEU A 125 3.30 3.82 -12.75
CA LEU A 125 3.50 2.41 -12.43
C LEU A 125 3.59 1.53 -13.68
N ARG A 126 2.80 1.84 -14.72
CA ARG A 126 2.80 1.12 -16.02
C ARG A 126 4.12 1.19 -16.79
N LYS A 127 4.98 2.17 -16.47
CA LYS A 127 6.30 2.36 -17.08
C LYS A 127 7.44 1.81 -16.21
N GLY A 128 7.12 1.26 -15.04
CA GLY A 128 8.11 0.55 -14.23
C GLY A 128 8.45 -0.82 -14.82
N ASP A 129 9.49 -1.43 -14.29
CA ASP A 129 9.87 -2.80 -14.59
C ASP A 129 9.21 -3.74 -13.59
N HIS A 130 8.31 -4.59 -14.06
CA HIS A 130 7.54 -5.53 -13.24
C HIS A 130 8.32 -6.84 -13.05
N PHE A 131 8.80 -7.11 -11.83
CA PHE A 131 9.58 -8.32 -11.52
C PHE A 131 8.75 -9.39 -10.81
N GLY A 132 7.82 -8.98 -9.97
CA GLY A 132 6.77 -9.85 -9.44
C GLY A 132 5.45 -9.17 -9.69
N GLU A 133 4.62 -9.71 -10.57
CA GLU A 133 3.30 -9.12 -10.89
C GLU A 133 2.38 -9.10 -9.68
N TYR A 134 1.32 -8.27 -9.74
CA TYR A 134 0.35 -8.18 -8.65
C TYR A 134 -0.33 -9.53 -8.40
N GLU A 135 -0.28 -9.98 -7.16
CA GLU A 135 -1.04 -11.13 -6.66
C GLU A 135 -1.71 -10.73 -5.36
N GLY A 136 -2.99 -10.36 -5.42
CA GLY A 136 -3.69 -9.77 -4.29
C GLY A 136 -4.08 -10.76 -3.20
N THR A 137 -4.63 -11.90 -3.60
CA THR A 137 -5.03 -12.98 -2.69
C THR A 137 -4.12 -14.18 -2.85
N VAL A 138 -3.72 -14.76 -1.73
CA VAL A 138 -2.97 -16.03 -1.67
C VAL A 138 -3.90 -17.07 -1.05
N TYR A 139 -3.83 -18.32 -1.51
CA TYR A 139 -4.63 -19.41 -0.94
C TYR A 139 -4.46 -19.52 0.59
N ASP A 140 -3.24 -19.30 1.06
CA ASP A 140 -2.89 -19.33 2.49
C ASP A 140 -3.54 -18.21 3.32
N TYR A 141 -4.21 -17.23 2.72
CA TYR A 141 -4.98 -16.20 3.45
C TYR A 141 -6.35 -16.68 3.90
N GLN A 142 -6.70 -17.95 3.62
CA GLN A 142 -7.93 -18.58 4.09
C GLN A 142 -7.97 -18.84 5.60
N GLN A 143 -6.88 -18.61 6.32
CA GLN A 143 -6.82 -18.79 7.77
C GLN A 143 -6.21 -17.58 8.45
N GLY A 144 -6.95 -17.00 9.38
CA GLY A 144 -6.45 -15.96 10.28
C GLY A 144 -6.32 -14.58 9.65
N VAL A 145 -5.52 -13.73 10.29
CA VAL A 145 -5.37 -12.31 9.95
C VAL A 145 -3.95 -12.04 9.48
N HIS A 146 -3.84 -11.35 8.34
CA HIS A 146 -2.58 -11.11 7.65
C HIS A 146 -2.26 -9.64 7.51
N ARG A 147 -1.10 -9.19 8.00
CA ARG A 147 -0.60 -7.84 7.73
C ARG A 147 -0.05 -7.78 6.31
N VAL A 148 -0.71 -7.00 5.46
CA VAL A 148 -0.25 -6.70 4.09
C VAL A 148 0.20 -5.26 4.00
N VAL A 149 1.44 -5.06 3.59
CA VAL A 149 2.15 -3.79 3.65
C VAL A 149 2.54 -3.34 2.26
N TYR A 150 2.27 -2.08 1.96
CA TYR A 150 2.81 -1.35 0.82
C TYR A 150 4.00 -0.49 1.27
N LEU A 151 5.12 -0.65 0.61
CA LEU A 151 6.33 0.16 0.78
C LEU A 151 6.72 0.80 -0.55
N VAL A 152 7.17 2.04 -0.47
CA VAL A 152 7.77 2.76 -1.60
C VAL A 152 9.14 3.24 -1.19
N PHE A 153 10.13 3.03 -2.07
CA PHE A 153 11.49 3.51 -1.92
C PHE A 153 11.84 4.46 -3.06
N GLN A 154 12.52 5.55 -2.74
CA GLN A 154 13.13 6.42 -3.74
C GLN A 154 14.44 5.77 -4.22
N GLN A 155 14.66 5.70 -5.52
CA GLN A 155 15.88 5.12 -6.08
C GLN A 155 16.94 6.18 -6.33
N ASN A 156 18.20 5.84 -6.07
CA ASN A 156 19.35 6.70 -6.39
C ASN A 156 19.73 6.68 -7.89
N GLY A 157 18.99 5.94 -8.72
CA GLY A 157 19.26 5.76 -10.14
C GLY A 157 18.36 4.68 -10.75
N THR A 158 18.66 4.30 -12.00
CA THR A 158 18.05 3.13 -12.63
C THR A 158 18.62 1.87 -11.99
N LEU A 159 17.75 0.99 -11.49
CA LEU A 159 18.14 -0.32 -11.01
C LEU A 159 18.27 -1.28 -12.20
N HIS A 160 19.30 -2.09 -12.17
CA HIS A 160 19.45 -3.22 -13.07
C HIS A 160 19.46 -4.46 -12.20
N LEU A 161 18.29 -5.08 -12.01
CA LEU A 161 18.21 -6.31 -11.23
C LEU A 161 18.90 -7.42 -12.03
N LYS A 162 19.64 -8.27 -11.34
CA LYS A 162 20.28 -9.41 -11.98
C LYS A 162 19.19 -10.40 -12.40
N ASP A 163 19.30 -10.93 -13.62
CA ASP A 163 18.44 -12.05 -14.09
C ASP A 163 18.89 -13.40 -13.47
N ASP A 164 19.56 -13.41 -12.32
CA ASP A 164 20.12 -14.61 -11.68
C ASP A 164 19.10 -15.42 -10.87
N HIS A 165 17.84 -14.97 -10.82
CA HIS A 165 16.73 -15.74 -10.27
C HIS A 165 16.33 -16.84 -11.25
N HIS A 166 16.75 -18.06 -10.92
CA HIS A 166 16.49 -19.32 -11.61
C HIS A 166 15.00 -19.69 -11.64
N HIS A 167 14.16 -18.85 -12.25
CA HIS A 167 12.74 -19.11 -12.42
C HIS A 167 12.38 -19.02 -13.90
N THR A 168 12.14 -20.19 -14.46
CA THR A 168 11.63 -20.37 -15.82
C THR A 168 10.14 -20.05 -15.83
N GLY A 169 9.73 -18.91 -16.40
CA GLY A 169 8.31 -18.53 -16.55
C GLY A 169 8.05 -17.02 -16.61
N PHE A 170 6.79 -16.62 -16.49
CA PHE A 170 6.34 -15.21 -16.46
C PHE A 170 6.78 -14.44 -15.19
N MET A 171 7.35 -15.12 -14.19
CA MET A 171 7.77 -14.53 -12.91
C MET A 171 9.28 -14.57 -12.77
N LYS A 172 9.90 -13.42 -12.46
CA LYS A 172 11.35 -13.28 -12.31
C LYS A 172 11.84 -13.39 -10.87
N VAL A 173 10.94 -13.56 -9.89
CA VAL A 173 11.26 -13.56 -8.45
C VAL A 173 10.44 -14.60 -7.70
N LYS A 174 11.06 -15.25 -6.70
CA LYS A 174 10.37 -16.10 -5.72
C LYS A 174 9.57 -15.23 -4.76
N ARG A 175 8.31 -15.60 -4.51
CA ARG A 175 7.44 -14.84 -3.59
C ARG A 175 7.64 -15.16 -2.12
N GLU A 176 7.68 -16.44 -1.77
CA GLU A 176 7.86 -16.89 -0.39
C GLU A 176 9.27 -16.61 0.11
N ASN A 177 9.40 -16.25 1.39
CA ASN A 177 10.67 -15.92 2.02
C ASN A 177 11.42 -14.81 1.29
N PHE A 178 10.67 -13.90 0.64
CA PHE A 178 11.23 -12.65 0.19
C PHE A 178 11.72 -11.86 1.41
N SER A 179 12.75 -11.04 1.22
CA SER A 179 13.27 -10.16 2.26
C SER A 179 13.39 -8.75 1.72
N THR A 180 12.48 -7.88 2.15
CA THR A 180 12.53 -6.46 1.81
C THR A 180 13.86 -5.84 2.22
N ARG A 181 14.37 -6.19 3.41
CA ARG A 181 15.68 -5.72 3.88
C ARG A 181 16.83 -6.14 2.97
N HIS A 182 16.87 -7.41 2.58
CA HIS A 182 17.92 -7.89 1.70
C HIS A 182 17.89 -7.15 0.36
N PHE A 183 16.68 -7.02 -0.22
CA PHE A 183 16.48 -6.30 -1.48
C PHE A 183 16.91 -4.83 -1.39
N VAL A 184 16.47 -4.11 -0.35
CA VAL A 184 16.82 -2.70 -0.11
C VAL A 184 18.33 -2.51 0.04
N ASN A 185 19.00 -3.43 0.74
CA ASN A 185 20.44 -3.39 0.92
C ASN A 185 21.20 -3.72 -0.36
N GLU A 186 20.78 -4.75 -1.11
CA GLU A 186 21.43 -5.14 -2.37
C GLU A 186 21.39 -4.02 -3.40
N TYR A 187 20.27 -3.30 -3.49
CA TYR A 187 20.06 -2.24 -4.47
C TYR A 187 20.26 -0.81 -3.91
N ASN A 188 20.78 -0.69 -2.69
CA ASN A 188 21.08 0.57 -2.01
C ASN A 188 19.92 1.59 -2.07
N LEU A 189 18.72 1.14 -1.70
CA LEU A 189 17.49 1.95 -1.72
C LEU A 189 17.34 2.87 -0.50
N GLY A 190 18.13 2.62 0.55
CA GLY A 190 18.10 3.41 1.78
C GLY A 190 16.78 3.25 2.56
N ALA A 191 16.39 4.29 3.29
CA ALA A 191 15.20 4.27 4.12
C ALA A 191 13.91 4.27 3.28
N PRO A 192 12.84 3.58 3.74
CA PRO A 192 11.55 3.60 3.07
C PRO A 192 10.99 5.04 2.98
N PHE A 193 10.56 5.41 1.77
CA PHE A 193 10.03 6.74 1.48
C PHE A 193 8.59 6.88 1.93
N ALA A 194 7.74 5.90 1.62
CA ALA A 194 6.34 5.89 2.03
C ALA A 194 5.86 4.49 2.42
N ILE A 195 4.83 4.43 3.27
CA ILE A 195 4.19 3.17 3.69
C ILE A 195 2.68 3.30 3.86
N ASN A 196 1.99 2.17 3.73
CA ASN A 196 0.66 1.94 4.30
C ASN A 196 0.48 0.43 4.52
N TRP A 197 -0.43 0.02 5.38
CA TRP A 197 -0.77 -1.40 5.58
C TRP A 197 -2.21 -1.57 6.02
N ALA A 198 -2.72 -2.79 5.89
CA ALA A 198 -4.01 -3.21 6.39
C ALA A 198 -3.91 -4.61 7.01
N GLU A 199 -4.87 -4.92 7.88
CA GLU A 199 -5.12 -6.30 8.34
C GLU A 199 -6.11 -6.94 7.37
N VAL A 200 -5.65 -7.97 6.65
CA VAL A 200 -6.45 -8.74 5.70
C VAL A 200 -7.07 -9.92 6.43
N HIS A 201 -8.39 -9.96 6.46
CA HIS A 201 -9.19 -11.01 7.07
C HIS A 201 -9.74 -11.98 6.02
N GLU A 202 -10.01 -13.21 6.45
CA GLU A 202 -10.89 -14.11 5.73
C GLU A 202 -12.29 -13.50 5.55
N SER A 203 -12.98 -13.88 4.49
CA SER A 203 -14.22 -13.24 4.06
C SER A 203 -15.41 -13.42 5.00
N CYS A 204 -15.37 -14.41 5.90
CA CYS A 204 -16.51 -14.81 6.72
C CYS A 204 -16.80 -13.86 7.89
N ASP A 205 -15.90 -12.91 8.18
CA ASP A 205 -16.01 -12.02 9.35
C ASP A 205 -16.78 -10.71 9.09
N ILE A 206 -17.27 -10.44 7.87
CA ILE A 206 -18.21 -9.32 7.65
C ILE A 206 -19.64 -9.81 7.89
N VAL A 207 -20.02 -9.95 9.15
CA VAL A 207 -21.43 -9.79 9.53
C VAL A 207 -21.77 -8.33 9.26
N THR A 208 -22.45 -8.07 8.15
CA THR A 208 -23.14 -6.79 7.97
C THR A 208 -24.02 -6.58 9.20
N PRO A 209 -23.98 -5.41 9.88
CA PRO A 209 -24.95 -5.15 10.93
C PRO A 209 -26.36 -5.41 10.38
N PRO A 210 -27.29 -5.96 11.19
CA PRO A 210 -28.63 -6.24 10.72
C PRO A 210 -29.20 -4.97 10.11
N ASP A 211 -29.75 -5.13 8.90
CA ASP A 211 -30.53 -4.12 8.19
C ASP A 211 -31.46 -3.42 9.21
N PRO A 212 -31.44 -2.08 9.35
CA PRO A 212 -32.39 -1.42 10.23
C PRO A 212 -33.79 -1.82 9.76
N ALA A 213 -34.48 -2.53 10.65
CA ALA A 213 -35.77 -3.15 10.46
C ALA A 213 -36.60 -2.52 9.34
N ILE A 214 -36.97 -3.35 8.36
CA ILE A 214 -38.26 -3.18 7.69
C ILE A 214 -39.27 -3.13 8.83
N ASN A 215 -39.87 -1.95 9.03
CA ASN A 215 -41.04 -1.83 9.89
C ASN A 215 -42.14 -2.63 9.19
N ASP A 216 -42.29 -3.88 9.58
CA ASP A 216 -43.53 -4.61 9.43
C ASP A 216 -44.54 -3.90 10.34
N GLU A 217 -45.16 -2.83 9.83
CA GLU A 217 -46.45 -2.36 10.34
C GLU A 217 -47.53 -3.34 9.84
N GLU A 218 -47.59 -4.51 10.47
CA GLU A 218 -48.82 -5.30 10.55
C GLU A 218 -49.32 -5.20 11.99
N ASP A 219 -50.46 -4.52 12.10
CA ASP A 219 -51.66 -4.93 12.85
C ASP A 219 -52.27 -3.78 13.66
N GLU A 220 -53.44 -3.31 13.24
CA GLU A 220 -54.60 -3.35 14.13
C GLU A 220 -55.92 -3.37 13.35
N ASP A 221 -56.64 -4.46 13.58
CA ASP A 221 -57.98 -4.82 13.12
C ASP A 221 -59.06 -3.98 13.84
N SER A 222 -60.23 -3.93 13.22
CA SER A 222 -61.56 -3.75 13.83
C SER A 222 -61.98 -2.37 14.38
N SER A 223 -62.79 -1.65 13.59
CA SER A 223 -64.17 -1.24 13.95
C SER A 223 -64.90 -0.62 12.77
#